data_AF-A0A7C3QTG4-F1
#
_entry.id   AF-A0A7C3QTG4-F1
#
_cell.length_a   1.000
_cell.length_b   1.000
_cell.length_c   1.000
_cell.angle_alpha   90.00
_cell.angle_beta   90.00
_cell.angle_gamma   90.00
#
_symmetry.space_group_name_H-M   'P 1'
#
loop_
_entity.id
_entity.type
_entity.pdbx_description
1 polymer ?
#
loop_
_entity_poly.entity_id
_entity_poly.type
_entity_poly.pdbx_seq_one_letter_code
_entity_poly.pdbx_strand_id
1 'polypeptide(L)' 'LGFGAQPPTPDWGAMLNEGRDYIFKAPWCSIFPGLFITLTALSFNLLGDALRDVLDPKLRLG' A
#
# COMPACT_ATOMS: atom_id res chain seq x y z
N LEU A 1 -7.55 12.66 17.22
CA LEU A 1 -6.12 12.34 17.07
C LEU A 1 -5.83 12.16 15.59
N GLY A 2 -5.67 13.30 14.89
CA GLY A 2 -5.28 13.37 13.48
C GLY A 2 -3.77 13.20 13.37
N PHE A 3 -3.32 11.96 13.27
CA PHE A 3 -1.91 11.58 13.08
C PHE A 3 -1.53 11.41 11.60
N GLY A 4 -2.34 11.94 10.67
CA GLY A 4 -1.93 12.06 9.27
C GLY A 4 -0.81 13.08 9.15
N ALA A 5 0.16 12.82 8.26
CA ALA A 5 1.20 13.80 8.01
C ALA A 5 0.54 15.12 7.59
N GLN A 6 0.88 16.21 8.29
CA GLN A 6 0.31 17.52 7.97
C GLN A 6 0.90 18.01 6.65
N PRO A 7 0.08 18.60 5.75
CA PRO A 7 0.60 19.32 4.60
C PRO A 7 1.71 20.29 5.05
N PRO A 8 2.85 20.37 4.35
CA PRO A 8 3.13 19.91 3.00
C PRO A 8 3.73 18.49 2.91
N THR A 9 3.70 17.71 3.99
CA THR A 9 4.33 16.39 4.02
C THR A 9 3.56 15.42 3.11
N PRO A 10 4.22 14.76 2.16
CA PRO A 10 3.55 13.79 1.30
C PRO A 10 3.15 12.55 2.09
N ASP A 11 1.86 12.25 2.13
CA ASP A 11 1.27 11.07 2.74
C ASP A 11 0.30 10.43 1.74
N TRP A 12 0.59 9.21 1.29
CA TRP A 12 -0.22 8.57 0.24
C TRP A 12 -1.67 8.32 0.66
N GLY A 13 -1.93 8.10 1.95
CA GLY A 13 -3.28 7.92 2.47
C GLY A 13 -4.08 9.22 2.46
N ALA A 14 -3.46 10.32 2.91
CA ALA A 14 -4.04 11.66 2.85
C ALA A 14 -4.26 12.11 1.39
N MET A 15 -3.26 11.91 0.52
CA MET A 15 -3.36 12.23 -0.91
C MET A 15 -4.49 11.45 -1.62
N LEU A 16 -4.64 10.15 -1.31
CA LEU A 16 -5.74 9.35 -1.83
C LEU A 16 -7.10 9.86 -1.33
N ASN A 17 -7.18 10.30 -0.08
CA ASN A 17 -8.39 10.83 0.51
C ASN A 17 -8.81 12.15 -0.14
N GLU A 18 -7.87 13.09 -0.29
CA GLU A 18 -8.08 14.38 -0.96
C GLU A 18 -8.38 14.22 -2.45
N GLY A 19 -7.74 13.24 -3.11
CA GLY A 19 -7.96 12.94 -4.53
C GLY A 19 -9.41 12.55 -4.86
N ARG A 20 -10.21 12.09 -3.88
CA ARG A 20 -11.63 11.76 -4.09
C ARG A 20 -12.43 12.94 -4.63
N ASP A 21 -12.18 14.14 -4.11
CA ASP A 21 -12.89 15.35 -4.53
C ASP A 21 -12.56 15.73 -5.99
N TYR A 22 -11.44 15.23 -6.50
CA TYR A 22 -10.95 15.51 -7.85
C TYR A 22 -11.10 14.33 -8.80
N ILE A 23 -11.80 13.25 -8.45
CA ILE A 23 -11.92 12.04 -9.30
C ILE A 23 -12.35 12.35 -10.73
N PHE A 24 -13.30 13.27 -10.92
CA PHE A 24 -13.81 13.63 -12.25
C PHE A 24 -12.96 14.68 -12.99
N LYS A 25 -12.03 15.36 -12.29
CA LYS A 25 -11.25 16.48 -12.84
C LYS A 25 -9.77 16.13 -13.02
N ALA A 26 -9.21 15.38 -12.08
CA ALA A 26 -7.81 14.99 -11.99
C ALA A 26 -7.71 13.59 -11.35
N PRO A 27 -8.16 12.52 -12.04
CA PRO A 27 -8.21 11.16 -11.49
C PRO A 27 -6.82 10.63 -11.07
N TRP A 28 -5.75 11.14 -11.67
CA TRP A 28 -4.37 10.79 -11.30
C TRP A 28 -4.04 11.09 -9.84
N CYS A 29 -4.68 12.10 -9.22
CA CYS A 29 -4.49 12.42 -7.80
C CYS A 29 -4.89 11.26 -6.87
N SER A 30 -5.82 10.40 -7.29
CA SER A 30 -6.20 9.18 -6.56
C SER A 30 -5.48 7.94 -7.06
N ILE A 31 -5.25 7.83 -8.37
CA ILE A 31 -4.67 6.62 -8.97
C ILE A 31 -3.24 6.39 -8.50
N PHE A 32 -2.37 7.41 -8.50
CA PHE A 32 -0.97 7.21 -8.13
C PHE A 32 -0.77 6.80 -6.66
N PRO A 33 -1.36 7.51 -5.67
CA PRO A 33 -1.24 7.09 -4.27
C PRO A 33 -1.86 5.71 -4.03
N GLY A 34 -3.02 5.42 -4.64
CA GLY A 34 -3.66 4.10 -4.54
C GLY A 34 -2.82 2.97 -5.13
N LEU A 35 -2.16 3.23 -6.26
CA LEU A 35 -1.25 2.26 -6.90
C LEU A 35 -0.03 1.98 -6.02
N PHE A 36 0.60 3.00 -5.44
CA PHE A 36 1.76 2.80 -4.57
C PHE A 36 1.39 2.01 -3.30
N ILE A 37 0.27 2.35 -2.64
CA ILE A 37 -0.23 1.58 -1.50
C ILE A 37 -0.45 0.10 -1.87
N THR A 38 -1.09 -0.14 -3.02
CA THR A 38 -1.39 -1.50 -3.50
C THR A 38 -0.12 -2.29 -3.80
N LEU A 39 0.83 -1.69 -4.52
CA LEU A 39 2.10 -2.32 -4.85
C LEU A 39 2.91 -2.63 -3.58
N THR A 40 3.01 -1.68 -2.65
CA THR A 40 3.71 -1.89 -1.38
C THR A 40 3.07 -3.01 -0.58
N ALA A 41 1.74 -2.99 -0.41
CA ALA A 41 1.01 -4.05 0.29
C ALA A 41 1.20 -5.42 -0.38
N LEU A 42 1.12 -5.48 -1.72
CA LEU A 42 1.35 -6.71 -2.48
C LEU A 42 2.77 -7.22 -2.29
N SER A 43 3.79 -6.37 -2.38
CA SER A 43 5.19 -6.76 -2.17
C SER A 43 5.41 -7.34 -0.79
N PHE A 44 4.84 -6.73 0.26
CA PHE A 44 4.95 -7.27 1.62
C PHE A 44 4.19 -8.58 1.80
N ASN A 45 3.00 -8.72 1.22
CA ASN A 45 2.26 -9.99 1.24
C ASN A 45 3.06 -11.11 0.57
N LEU A 46 3.55 -10.89 -0.65
CA LEU A 46 4.34 -11.88 -1.38
C LEU A 46 5.67 -12.21 -0.68
N LEU A 47 6.33 -11.21 -0.09
CA LEU A 47 7.54 -11.43 0.70
C LEU A 47 7.24 -12.28 1.95
N GLY A 48 6.13 -12.01 2.62
CA GLY A 48 5.68 -12.80 3.77
C GLY A 48 5.38 -14.24 3.40
N ASP A 49 4.70 -14.46 2.27
CA ASP A 49 4.41 -15.79 1.74
C ASP A 49 5.69 -16.53 1.34
N ALA A 50 6.61 -15.88 0.62
CA ALA A 50 7.89 -16.48 0.26
C ALA A 50 8.76 -16.82 1.49
N LEU A 51 8.77 -15.93 2.49
CA LEU A 51 9.46 -16.18 3.76
C LEU A 51 8.82 -17.36 4.51
N ARG A 52 7.49 -17.44 4.52
CA ARG A 52 6.75 -18.56 5.11
C ARG A 52 7.09 -19.86 4.40
N ASP A 53 7.12 -19.88 3.07
CA ASP A 53 7.44 -21.07 2.29
C ASP A 53 8.86 -21.58 2.57
N VAL A 54 9.84 -20.67 2.72
CA VAL A 54 11.22 -21.04 3.07
C VAL A 54 11.35 -21.52 4.52
N LEU A 55 10.54 -20.99 5.44
CA LEU A 55 10.58 -21.33 6.85
C LEU A 55 9.67 -22.51 7.23
N ASP A 56 8.70 -22.91 6.39
CA ASP A 56 7.79 -24.02 6.68
C ASP A 56 8.57 -25.36 6.60
N PRO A 57 8.80 -26.07 7.74
CA PRO A 57 9.64 -27.27 7.78
C PRO A 57 8.95 -28.52 7.20
N LYS A 58 7.75 -28.40 6.63
CA LYS A 58 6.93 -29.52 6.15
C LYS A 58 7.54 -30.32 5.00
N LEU A 59 8.62 -29.86 4.36
CA LEU A 59 9.37 -30.66 3.39
C LEU A 59 10.25 -31.76 4.02
N ARG A 60 10.37 -31.85 5.36
CA ARG A 60 11.30 -32.79 6.03
C ARG A 60 10.66 -34.02 6.69
N LEU A 61 9.34 -34.21 6.59
CA LEU A 61 8.61 -35.27 7.32
C LEU A 61 7.79 -36.23 6.42
N GLY A 62 8.17 -36.39 5.15
CA GLY A 62 7.60 -37.39 4.22
C GLY A 62 8.68 -38.26 3.60
#